data_AF-A0A9P1GCP4-F1
#
_entry.id   AF-A0A9P1GCP4-F1
#
_cell.length_a   1.000
_cell.length_b   1.000
_cell.length_c   1.000
_cell.angle_alpha   90.00
_cell.angle_beta   90.00
_cell.angle_gamma   90.00
#
_symmetry.space_group_name_H-M   'P 1'
#
loop_
_entity.id
_entity.type
_entity.pdbx_description
1 polymer ?
#
loop_
_entity_poly.entity_id
_entity_poly.type
_entity_poly.pdbx_seq_one_letter_code
_entity_poly.pdbx_strand_id
1 'polypeptide(L)'
;MQAWPDGGRVDAWSQLEVVVREAGMKVLVGAQITCDEQDDDRDWRLVLQLLQILGRQHVMGIAIGNEMELLQFKANISQDCIQRMWHGGYFLRKLSERAADLDALDGFGDVPLTSVFGGYILSGSPFVDTPGAMVQTFFKEAIKKFGTRWVFTINVYPYFAPNNALDPGTTDQCSASLETDWCFKKGCNLPDTVALMRKKTTMLVGRDSTLWVGETGWSSPQASTLTGAMTGCPDFSSQNSLKNYYKNFLRWTLDISDDVDGPDHVFYFTARDSGNFGVGEHFGLIADW
;
A
#
# COMPACT_ATOMS: atom_id res chain seq x y z
N MET A 1 -14.47 -8.57 -5.75
CA MET A 1 -13.67 -9.41 -4.83
C MET A 1 -14.58 -10.49 -4.31
N GLN A 2 -14.18 -11.76 -4.36
CA GLN A 2 -14.98 -12.84 -3.78
C GLN A 2 -14.64 -12.88 -2.29
N ALA A 3 -15.65 -12.72 -1.42
CA ALA A 3 -15.46 -12.80 0.01
C ALA A 3 -14.93 -14.18 0.41
N TRP A 4 -14.02 -14.23 1.39
CA TRP A 4 -13.57 -15.49 1.97
C TRP A 4 -14.77 -16.29 2.51
N PRO A 5 -14.85 -17.61 2.24
CA PRO A 5 -15.86 -18.45 2.85
C PRO A 5 -15.79 -18.32 4.38
N ASP A 6 -16.94 -18.21 5.05
CA ASP A 6 -16.99 -18.06 6.51
C ASP A 6 -16.37 -19.24 7.26
N GLY A 7 -16.32 -20.43 6.65
CA GLY A 7 -15.73 -21.64 7.20
C GLY A 7 -14.19 -21.64 7.08
N GLY A 8 -13.49 -21.81 8.20
CA GLY A 8 -12.02 -21.94 8.27
C GLY A 8 -11.28 -20.66 8.67
N ARG A 9 -11.94 -19.50 8.69
CA ARG A 9 -11.28 -18.23 9.05
C ARG A 9 -10.73 -18.22 10.48
N VAL A 10 -11.48 -18.80 11.43
CA VAL A 10 -11.10 -18.80 12.85
C VAL A 10 -9.84 -19.64 13.05
N ASP A 11 -9.75 -20.79 12.38
CA ASP A 11 -8.57 -21.65 12.45
C ASP A 11 -7.36 -20.96 11.81
N ALA A 12 -7.53 -20.30 10.66
CA ALA A 12 -6.48 -19.54 10.00
C ALA A 12 -5.99 -18.37 10.86
N TRP A 13 -6.90 -17.61 11.49
CA TRP A 13 -6.55 -16.52 12.40
C TRP A 13 -5.86 -17.01 13.66
N SER A 14 -6.28 -18.16 14.19
CA SER A 14 -5.63 -18.78 15.35
C SER A 14 -4.21 -19.21 15.02
N GLN A 15 -3.96 -19.75 13.82
CA GLN A 15 -2.60 -20.09 13.37
C GLN A 15 -1.74 -18.83 13.16
N LEU A 16 -2.32 -17.78 12.59
CA LEU A 16 -1.65 -16.48 12.47
C LEU A 16 -1.28 -15.92 13.85
N GLU A 17 -2.20 -15.98 14.82
CA GLU A 17 -1.96 -15.53 16.18
C GLU A 17 -0.74 -16.22 16.81
N VAL A 18 -0.61 -17.53 16.65
CA VAL A 18 0.54 -18.29 17.16
C VAL A 18 1.84 -17.74 16.57
N VAL A 19 1.92 -17.61 15.25
CA VAL A 19 3.13 -17.08 14.57
C VAL A 19 3.43 -15.66 15.05
N VAL A 20 2.41 -14.81 15.13
CA VAL A 20 2.56 -13.41 15.54
C VAL A 20 3.06 -13.29 16.98
N ARG A 21 2.53 -14.12 17.89
CA ARG A 21 2.96 -14.14 19.30
C ARG A 21 4.37 -14.69 19.45
N GLU A 22 4.66 -15.83 18.84
CA GLU A 22 5.96 -16.51 18.96
C GLU A 22 7.10 -15.69 18.35
N ALA A 23 6.86 -15.03 17.23
CA ALA A 23 7.86 -14.18 16.57
C ALA A 23 7.88 -12.73 17.08
N GLY A 24 6.98 -12.36 18.01
CA GLY A 24 6.86 -10.99 18.52
C GLY A 24 6.49 -9.97 17.43
N MET A 25 5.75 -10.39 16.41
CA MET A 25 5.40 -9.55 15.26
C MET A 25 4.38 -8.47 15.64
N LYS A 26 4.40 -7.40 14.83
CA LYS A 26 3.37 -6.37 14.77
C LYS A 26 2.71 -6.42 13.40
N VAL A 27 1.40 -6.27 13.34
CA VAL A 27 0.59 -6.47 12.13
C VAL A 27 -0.11 -5.17 11.77
N LEU A 28 0.04 -4.73 10.52
CA LEU A 28 -0.82 -3.74 9.89
C LEU A 28 -2.04 -4.48 9.32
N VAL A 29 -3.22 -4.22 9.87
CA VAL A 29 -4.45 -4.93 9.48
C VAL A 29 -5.25 -4.09 8.50
N GLY A 30 -5.54 -4.65 7.33
CA GLY A 30 -6.36 -4.01 6.30
C GLY A 30 -7.86 -4.25 6.51
N ALA A 31 -8.67 -3.26 6.19
CA ALA A 31 -10.12 -3.32 6.08
C ALA A 31 -10.55 -2.76 4.73
N GLN A 32 -11.36 -3.52 3.99
CA GLN A 32 -11.76 -3.18 2.63
C GLN A 32 -12.65 -1.94 2.60
N ILE A 33 -12.59 -1.21 1.48
CA ILE A 33 -13.57 -0.22 1.07
C ILE A 33 -13.89 -0.51 -0.38
N THR A 34 -15.16 -0.67 -0.70
CA THR A 34 -15.64 -1.04 -2.02
C THR A 34 -16.89 -0.23 -2.40
N CYS A 35 -17.50 -0.57 -3.53
CA CYS A 35 -18.79 -0.02 -3.91
C CYS A 35 -19.97 -0.67 -3.17
N ASP A 36 -19.75 -1.67 -2.31
CA ASP A 36 -20.79 -2.35 -1.56
C ASP A 36 -20.63 -2.12 -0.06
N GLU A 37 -21.51 -1.31 0.52
CA GLU A 37 -21.45 -0.95 1.93
C GLU A 37 -21.76 -2.13 2.86
N GLN A 38 -22.62 -3.07 2.44
CA GLN A 38 -22.95 -4.22 3.27
C GLN A 38 -21.77 -5.19 3.35
N ASP A 39 -21.07 -5.38 2.23
CA ASP A 39 -19.86 -6.18 2.20
C ASP A 39 -18.71 -5.52 2.99
N ASP A 40 -18.55 -4.20 2.88
CA ASP A 40 -17.56 -3.44 3.66
C ASP A 40 -17.83 -3.52 5.19
N ASP A 41 -19.11 -3.46 5.60
CA ASP A 41 -19.51 -3.59 7.01
C ASP A 41 -19.41 -5.04 7.51
N ARG A 42 -19.57 -6.02 6.62
CA ARG A 42 -19.26 -7.42 6.94
C ARG A 42 -17.77 -7.60 7.15
N ASP A 43 -16.93 -7.13 6.23
CA ASP A 43 -15.47 -7.19 6.33
C ASP A 43 -14.98 -6.55 7.63
N TRP A 44 -15.49 -5.36 7.97
CA TRP A 44 -15.10 -4.67 9.19
C TRP A 44 -15.41 -5.45 10.48
N ARG A 45 -16.58 -6.11 10.55
CA ARG A 45 -16.90 -6.99 11.70
C ARG A 45 -15.92 -8.16 11.82
N LEU A 46 -15.41 -8.68 10.71
CA LEU A 46 -14.39 -9.74 10.71
C LEU A 46 -13.04 -9.21 11.17
N VAL A 47 -12.67 -8.01 10.72
CA VAL A 47 -11.46 -7.32 11.19
C VAL A 47 -11.50 -7.13 12.70
N LEU A 48 -12.61 -6.65 13.28
CA LEU A 48 -12.73 -6.50 14.73
C LEU A 48 -12.52 -7.82 15.50
N GLN A 49 -13.03 -8.95 14.98
CA GLN A 49 -12.78 -10.27 15.57
C GLN A 49 -11.30 -10.67 15.50
N LEU A 50 -10.65 -10.45 14.35
CA LEU A 50 -9.22 -10.70 14.21
C LEU A 50 -8.39 -9.84 15.17
N LEU A 51 -8.74 -8.56 15.37
CA LEU A 51 -8.05 -7.68 16.30
C LEU A 51 -8.13 -8.18 17.75
N GLN A 52 -9.28 -8.71 18.16
CA GLN A 52 -9.44 -9.33 19.48
C GLN A 52 -8.57 -10.58 19.65
N ILE A 53 -8.44 -11.40 18.61
CA ILE A 53 -7.58 -12.60 18.60
C ILE A 53 -6.11 -12.20 18.70
N LEU A 54 -5.65 -11.30 17.81
CA LEU A 54 -4.26 -10.84 17.81
C LEU A 54 -3.90 -10.13 19.13
N GLY A 55 -4.83 -9.36 19.69
CA GLY A 55 -4.59 -8.53 20.86
C GLY A 55 -3.82 -7.25 20.51
N ARG A 56 -4.10 -6.18 21.27
CA ARG A 56 -3.58 -4.83 21.02
C ARG A 56 -2.06 -4.78 20.85
N GLN A 57 -1.33 -5.54 21.65
CA GLN A 57 0.12 -5.56 21.65
C GLN A 57 0.73 -6.11 20.34
N HIS A 58 -0.05 -6.73 19.46
CA HIS A 58 0.42 -7.22 18.16
C HIS A 58 -0.09 -6.40 16.98
N VAL A 59 -0.85 -5.33 17.22
CA VAL A 59 -1.40 -4.49 16.16
C VAL A 59 -0.57 -3.22 16.03
N MET A 60 -0.01 -3.01 14.83
CA MET A 60 0.77 -1.84 14.45
C MET A 60 -0.10 -0.66 14.05
N GLY A 61 -1.20 -0.94 13.34
CA GLY A 61 -2.10 0.05 12.78
C GLY A 61 -3.22 -0.61 11.99
N ILE A 62 -4.21 0.19 11.60
CA ILE A 62 -5.34 -0.24 10.77
C ILE A 62 -5.35 0.56 9.47
N ALA A 63 -5.33 -0.15 8.34
CA ALA A 63 -5.44 0.40 7.00
C ALA A 63 -6.88 0.29 6.50
N ILE A 64 -7.54 1.42 6.27
CA ILE A 64 -8.92 1.49 5.81
C ILE A 64 -8.93 1.90 4.35
N GLY A 65 -9.25 0.95 3.47
CA GLY A 65 -9.15 1.12 2.03
C GLY A 65 -7.71 1.02 1.52
N ASN A 66 -7.58 0.60 0.25
CA ASN A 66 -6.32 0.45 -0.46
C ASN A 66 -6.50 1.00 -1.89
N GLU A 67 -5.67 1.97 -2.24
CA GLU A 67 -5.58 2.63 -3.55
C GLU A 67 -6.94 3.13 -4.07
N MET A 68 -7.71 3.75 -3.18
CA MET A 68 -9.06 4.22 -3.49
C MET A 68 -9.07 5.27 -4.61
N GLU A 69 -7.98 6.02 -4.79
CA GLU A 69 -7.79 6.99 -5.87
C GLU A 69 -7.73 6.36 -7.26
N LEU A 70 -7.36 5.07 -7.34
CA LEU A 70 -7.31 4.32 -8.59
C LEU A 70 -8.66 3.71 -8.97
N LEU A 71 -9.65 3.75 -8.07
CA LEU A 71 -10.96 3.16 -8.28
C LEU A 71 -11.63 3.68 -9.56
N GLN A 72 -11.42 4.96 -9.89
CA GLN A 72 -11.94 5.62 -11.09
C GLN A 72 -11.41 5.04 -12.42
N PHE A 73 -10.30 4.30 -12.40
CA PHE A 73 -9.69 3.70 -13.58
C PHE A 73 -10.13 2.25 -13.80
N LYS A 74 -10.90 1.66 -12.88
CA LYS A 74 -11.36 0.28 -12.98
C LYS A 74 -12.59 0.19 -13.87
N ALA A 75 -12.52 -0.65 -14.91
CA ALA A 75 -13.57 -0.77 -15.94
C ALA A 75 -14.95 -1.19 -15.42
N ASN A 76 -15.01 -1.85 -14.25
CA ASN A 76 -16.22 -2.36 -13.64
C ASN A 76 -16.80 -1.46 -12.54
N ILE A 77 -16.31 -0.22 -12.40
CA ILE A 77 -16.79 0.73 -11.38
C ILE A 77 -17.67 1.80 -12.02
N SER A 78 -18.87 2.00 -11.48
CA SER A 78 -19.78 3.04 -11.95
C SER A 78 -19.37 4.42 -11.46
N GLN A 79 -19.71 5.46 -12.24
CA GLN A 79 -19.51 6.85 -11.83
C GLN A 79 -20.29 7.18 -10.54
N ASP A 80 -21.47 6.60 -10.34
CA ASP A 80 -22.24 6.75 -9.11
C ASP A 80 -21.48 6.23 -7.88
N CYS A 81 -20.74 5.13 -8.02
CA CYS A 81 -19.88 4.64 -6.94
C CYS A 81 -18.78 5.65 -6.63
N ILE A 82 -18.07 6.16 -7.65
CA ILE A 82 -17.00 7.16 -7.47
C ILE A 82 -17.54 8.44 -6.80
N GLN A 83 -18.70 8.92 -7.27
CA GLN A 83 -19.36 10.09 -6.69
C GLN A 83 -19.75 9.86 -5.23
N ARG A 84 -20.34 8.71 -4.90
CA ARG A 84 -20.67 8.36 -3.51
C ARG A 84 -19.42 8.21 -2.64
N MET A 85 -18.36 7.59 -3.16
CA MET A 85 -17.09 7.37 -2.49
C MET A 85 -16.49 8.68 -1.97
N TRP A 86 -16.35 9.65 -2.86
CA TRP A 86 -15.66 10.91 -2.60
C TRP A 86 -16.60 12.05 -2.23
N HIS A 87 -17.54 12.43 -3.10
CA HIS A 87 -18.45 13.55 -2.87
C HIS A 87 -19.56 13.22 -1.87
N GLY A 88 -20.08 11.99 -1.91
CA GLY A 88 -21.04 11.48 -0.93
C GLY A 88 -20.43 11.25 0.45
N GLY A 89 -19.10 11.41 0.59
CA GLY A 89 -18.38 11.27 1.85
C GLY A 89 -18.31 9.84 2.38
N TYR A 90 -18.68 8.83 1.57
CA TYR A 90 -18.72 7.43 2.01
C TYR A 90 -17.38 6.97 2.58
N PHE A 91 -16.27 7.27 1.89
CA PHE A 91 -14.95 6.82 2.33
C PHE A 91 -14.52 7.43 3.67
N LEU A 92 -14.67 8.74 3.81
CA LEU A 92 -14.34 9.46 5.05
C LEU A 92 -15.26 9.07 6.21
N ARG A 93 -16.55 8.82 5.91
CA ARG A 93 -17.53 8.33 6.88
C ARG A 93 -17.13 6.95 7.39
N LYS A 94 -16.80 6.01 6.51
CA LYS A 94 -16.35 4.67 6.91
C LYS A 94 -15.05 4.70 7.71
N LEU A 95 -14.07 5.53 7.31
CA LEU A 95 -12.88 5.76 8.14
C LEU A 95 -13.24 6.22 9.56
N SER A 96 -14.19 7.16 9.67
CA SER A 96 -14.65 7.68 10.95
C SER A 96 -15.41 6.66 11.81
N GLU A 97 -16.32 5.88 11.21
CA GLU A 97 -17.10 4.84 11.88
C GLU A 97 -16.16 3.77 12.47
N ARG A 98 -15.20 3.30 11.66
CA ARG A 98 -14.22 2.29 12.08
C ARG A 98 -13.28 2.77 13.17
N ALA A 99 -12.87 4.04 13.12
CA ALA A 99 -12.12 4.65 14.21
C ALA A 99 -12.90 4.64 15.53
N ALA A 100 -14.20 4.97 15.49
CA ALA A 100 -15.05 4.95 16.67
C ALA A 100 -15.23 3.53 17.24
N ASP A 101 -15.36 2.52 16.38
CA ASP A 101 -15.41 1.12 16.82
C ASP A 101 -14.11 0.65 17.48
N LEU A 102 -12.95 1.10 16.97
CA LEU A 102 -11.66 0.85 17.61
C LEU A 102 -11.52 1.55 18.95
N ASP A 103 -12.03 2.77 19.09
CA ASP A 103 -12.01 3.52 20.35
C ASP A 103 -12.90 2.86 21.41
N ALA A 104 -13.95 2.14 20.98
CA ALA A 104 -14.80 1.35 21.85
C ALA A 104 -14.19 -0.01 22.23
N LEU A 105 -13.14 -0.46 21.54
CA LEU A 105 -12.44 -1.71 21.83
C LEU A 105 -11.31 -1.46 22.85
N ASP A 106 -11.33 -2.22 23.95
CA ASP A 106 -10.41 -1.98 25.08
C ASP A 106 -8.93 -2.03 24.65
N GLY A 107 -8.22 -0.93 24.91
CA GLY A 107 -6.81 -0.76 24.54
C GLY A 107 -6.53 -0.35 23.09
N PHE A 108 -7.53 -0.20 22.21
CA PHE A 108 -7.32 0.10 20.78
C PHE A 108 -7.46 1.58 20.38
N GLY A 109 -7.86 2.45 21.30
CA GLY A 109 -8.09 3.88 21.00
C GLY A 109 -6.86 4.67 20.54
N ASP A 110 -5.66 4.15 20.78
CA ASP A 110 -4.39 4.76 20.36
C ASP A 110 -3.80 4.13 19.09
N VAL A 111 -4.42 3.08 18.53
CA VAL A 111 -3.89 2.38 17.35
C VAL A 111 -3.84 3.32 16.15
N PRO A 112 -2.69 3.46 15.46
CA PRO A 112 -2.58 4.29 14.28
C PRO A 112 -3.58 3.92 13.17
N LEU A 113 -4.10 4.94 12.49
CA LEU A 113 -5.04 4.81 11.38
C LEU A 113 -4.38 5.29 10.10
N THR A 114 -4.60 4.57 9.02
CA THR A 114 -4.16 4.97 7.68
C THR A 114 -5.19 4.59 6.64
N SER A 115 -5.05 5.15 5.44
CA SER A 115 -5.43 4.48 4.22
C SER A 115 -4.20 4.34 3.33
N VAL A 116 -4.13 3.27 2.56
CA VAL A 116 -2.99 2.99 1.68
C VAL A 116 -3.30 3.57 0.30
N PHE A 117 -2.39 4.36 -0.26
CA PHE A 117 -2.56 5.01 -1.57
C PHE A 117 -1.43 4.61 -2.52
N GLY A 118 -1.68 4.59 -3.82
CA GLY A 118 -0.65 4.42 -4.84
C GLY A 118 0.02 5.74 -5.23
N GLY A 119 1.03 5.65 -6.10
CA GLY A 119 1.81 6.81 -6.57
C GLY A 119 1.00 7.90 -7.29
N TYR A 120 -0.19 7.60 -7.79
CA TYR A 120 -1.03 8.55 -8.52
C TYR A 120 -1.37 9.81 -7.69
N ILE A 121 -1.47 9.67 -6.36
CA ILE A 121 -1.78 10.79 -5.45
C ILE A 121 -0.79 11.96 -5.58
N LEU A 122 0.45 11.69 -6.03
CA LEU A 122 1.52 12.68 -6.12
C LEU A 122 1.36 13.62 -7.33
N SER A 123 0.45 13.33 -8.25
CA SER A 123 0.20 14.13 -9.46
C SER A 123 -0.52 15.46 -9.21
N GLY A 124 -1.07 15.69 -8.01
CA GLY A 124 -1.66 16.97 -7.61
C GLY A 124 -0.70 17.89 -6.83
N SER A 125 -1.24 18.96 -6.24
CA SER A 125 -0.45 19.96 -5.51
C SER A 125 -1.13 20.44 -4.21
N PRO A 126 -0.74 19.92 -3.03
CA PRO A 126 0.22 18.83 -2.80
C PRO A 126 -0.28 17.46 -3.30
N PHE A 127 -1.58 17.15 -3.28
CA PHE A 127 -2.10 15.84 -3.68
C PHE A 127 -3.25 15.98 -4.69
N VAL A 128 -3.60 14.90 -5.36
CA VAL A 128 -4.75 14.87 -6.28
C VAL A 128 -6.02 15.26 -5.52
N ASP A 129 -6.82 16.13 -6.13
CA ASP A 129 -8.10 16.57 -5.57
C ASP A 129 -9.11 16.83 -6.71
N THR A 130 -9.43 15.77 -7.43
CA THR A 130 -10.37 15.79 -8.56
C THR A 130 -11.69 15.11 -8.17
N PRO A 131 -12.77 15.27 -8.95
CA PRO A 131 -14.03 14.55 -8.67
C PRO A 131 -13.90 13.02 -8.62
N GLY A 132 -12.88 12.45 -9.28
CA GLY A 132 -12.60 11.02 -9.28
C GLY A 132 -11.69 10.54 -8.13
N ALA A 133 -10.99 11.47 -7.48
CA ALA A 133 -10.05 11.18 -6.39
C ALA A 133 -9.80 12.45 -5.54
N MET A 134 -10.57 12.62 -4.46
CA MET A 134 -10.48 13.78 -3.57
C MET A 134 -9.47 13.56 -2.43
N VAL A 135 -8.24 13.16 -2.77
CA VAL A 135 -7.23 12.70 -1.80
C VAL A 135 -6.75 13.83 -0.90
N GLN A 136 -6.50 15.02 -1.45
CA GLN A 136 -6.09 16.16 -0.62
C GLN A 136 -7.18 16.55 0.37
N THR A 137 -8.44 16.60 -0.07
CA THR A 137 -9.59 16.86 0.81
C THR A 137 -9.69 15.78 1.90
N PHE A 138 -9.59 14.50 1.52
CA PHE A 138 -9.60 13.39 2.47
C PHE A 138 -8.48 13.49 3.51
N PHE A 139 -7.24 13.77 3.11
CA PHE A 139 -6.13 13.94 4.05
C PHE A 139 -6.40 15.07 5.03
N LYS A 140 -6.87 16.24 4.57
CA LYS A 140 -7.17 17.36 5.47
C LYS A 140 -8.18 16.98 6.55
N GLU A 141 -9.24 16.26 6.17
CA GLU A 141 -10.25 15.82 7.14
C GLU A 141 -9.72 14.72 8.07
N ALA A 142 -8.93 13.77 7.56
CA ALA A 142 -8.30 12.73 8.38
C ALA A 142 -7.32 13.34 9.41
N ILE A 143 -6.46 14.26 8.98
CA ILE A 143 -5.53 15.00 9.86
C ILE A 143 -6.31 15.78 10.92
N LYS A 144 -7.31 16.55 10.49
CA LYS A 144 -8.14 17.36 11.40
C LYS A 144 -8.81 16.52 12.47
N LYS A 145 -9.24 15.31 12.12
CA LYS A 145 -9.97 14.41 13.02
C LYS A 145 -9.06 13.56 13.91
N PHE A 146 -7.98 13.03 13.36
CA PHE A 146 -7.15 12.01 14.02
C PHE A 146 -5.78 12.53 14.49
N GLY A 147 -5.37 13.72 14.04
CA GLY A 147 -4.10 14.33 14.44
C GLY A 147 -2.93 13.39 14.23
N THR A 148 -2.13 13.18 15.27
CA THR A 148 -0.95 12.31 15.25
C THR A 148 -1.26 10.81 15.16
N ARG A 149 -2.52 10.39 15.33
CA ARG A 149 -2.95 9.00 15.09
C ARG A 149 -3.01 8.67 13.59
N TRP A 150 -3.10 9.70 12.74
CA TRP A 150 -3.09 9.51 11.30
C TRP A 150 -1.68 9.22 10.79
N VAL A 151 -1.56 8.17 9.99
CA VAL A 151 -0.34 7.83 9.27
C VAL A 151 -0.59 7.99 7.77
N PHE A 152 0.38 8.59 7.07
CA PHE A 152 0.36 8.59 5.62
C PHE A 152 0.97 7.29 5.12
N THR A 153 0.29 6.57 4.22
CA THR A 153 0.83 5.35 3.64
C THR A 153 0.78 5.38 2.12
N ILE A 154 1.89 4.99 1.49
CA ILE A 154 2.01 4.95 0.02
C ILE A 154 2.60 3.61 -0.47
N ASN A 155 1.99 3.03 -1.49
CA ASN A 155 2.56 1.93 -2.26
C ASN A 155 3.47 2.49 -3.35
N VAL A 156 4.70 1.99 -3.41
CA VAL A 156 5.73 2.48 -4.34
C VAL A 156 6.34 1.30 -5.06
N TYR A 157 6.08 1.19 -6.36
CA TYR A 157 6.60 0.11 -7.20
C TYR A 157 7.44 0.67 -8.35
N PRO A 158 8.78 0.75 -8.18
CA PRO A 158 9.68 1.10 -9.29
C PRO A 158 9.50 0.17 -10.50
N TYR A 159 9.10 -1.08 -10.27
CA TYR A 159 8.78 -2.05 -11.32
C TYR A 159 7.74 -1.53 -12.34
N PHE A 160 6.83 -0.64 -11.94
CA PHE A 160 5.81 -0.02 -12.80
C PHE A 160 6.08 1.46 -13.09
N ALA A 161 7.30 1.95 -12.87
CA ALA A 161 7.60 3.36 -13.03
C ALA A 161 7.41 3.80 -14.50
N PRO A 162 6.68 4.91 -14.76
CA PRO A 162 6.29 5.30 -16.11
C PRO A 162 7.48 5.77 -16.97
N ASN A 163 8.60 6.10 -16.34
CA ASN A 163 9.85 6.50 -16.99
C ASN A 163 10.75 5.31 -17.35
N ASN A 164 10.36 4.07 -17.05
CA ASN A 164 11.13 2.90 -17.43
C ASN A 164 11.16 2.74 -18.95
N ALA A 165 12.36 2.63 -19.50
CA ALA A 165 12.62 2.59 -20.93
C ALA A 165 13.73 1.59 -21.27
N LEU A 166 13.68 1.07 -22.50
CA LEU A 166 14.77 0.27 -23.05
C LEU A 166 15.98 1.18 -23.30
N ASP A 167 17.17 0.60 -23.23
CA ASP A 167 18.41 1.31 -23.48
C ASP A 167 18.44 1.81 -24.95
N PRO A 168 18.89 3.05 -25.22
CA PRO A 168 18.87 3.62 -26.57
C PRO A 168 19.55 2.73 -27.62
N GLY A 169 18.83 2.44 -28.72
CA GLY A 169 19.35 1.61 -29.81
C GLY A 169 19.23 0.10 -29.58
N THR A 170 18.59 -0.33 -28.49
CA THR A 170 18.33 -1.74 -28.19
C THR A 170 16.83 -2.05 -28.26
N THR A 171 16.49 -3.34 -28.35
CA THR A 171 15.10 -3.82 -28.31
C THR A 171 14.78 -4.62 -27.06
N ASP A 172 15.80 -4.93 -26.26
CA ASP A 172 15.75 -5.93 -25.19
C ASP A 172 16.65 -5.63 -23.98
N GLN A 173 17.36 -4.50 -23.97
CA GLN A 173 18.19 -4.10 -22.82
C GLN A 173 17.51 -2.96 -22.06
N CYS A 174 17.65 -2.96 -20.74
CA CYS A 174 17.03 -1.96 -19.86
C CYS A 174 17.92 -1.62 -18.65
N SER A 175 19.24 -1.68 -18.84
CA SER A 175 20.24 -1.55 -17.78
C SER A 175 20.11 -0.24 -17.01
N ALA A 176 19.81 0.86 -17.71
CA ALA A 176 19.63 2.16 -17.08
C ALA A 176 18.41 2.20 -16.14
N SER A 177 17.27 1.66 -16.58
CA SER A 177 16.06 1.56 -15.76
C SER A 177 16.30 0.69 -14.53
N LEU A 178 16.97 -0.46 -14.71
CA LEU A 178 17.30 -1.39 -13.63
C LEU A 178 18.22 -0.77 -12.58
N GLU A 179 19.21 0.02 -13.01
CA GLU A 179 20.11 0.72 -12.09
C GLU A 179 19.35 1.69 -11.18
N THR A 180 18.38 2.44 -11.73
CA THR A 180 17.57 3.40 -10.98
C THR A 180 16.45 2.77 -10.14
N ASP A 181 15.96 1.61 -10.55
CA ASP A 181 14.81 0.94 -9.94
C ASP A 181 15.18 0.01 -8.78
N TRP A 182 16.36 -0.60 -8.83
CA TRP A 182 16.80 -1.51 -7.76
C TRP A 182 17.60 -0.82 -6.66
N CYS A 183 17.88 0.47 -6.81
CA CYS A 183 18.69 1.20 -5.84
C CYS A 183 17.82 1.89 -4.78
N PHE A 184 18.39 2.06 -3.59
CA PHE A 184 17.73 2.61 -2.41
C PHE A 184 18.56 3.77 -1.82
N LYS A 185 18.97 4.70 -2.69
CA LYS A 185 19.67 5.94 -2.35
C LYS A 185 19.00 7.14 -3.06
N LYS A 186 19.41 8.36 -2.72
CA LYS A 186 18.99 9.57 -3.45
C LYS A 186 19.22 9.42 -4.96
N GLY A 187 18.22 9.80 -5.77
CA GLY A 187 18.25 9.66 -7.23
C GLY A 187 17.65 8.34 -7.76
N CYS A 188 17.23 7.44 -6.85
CA CYS A 188 16.56 6.19 -7.21
C CYS A 188 15.04 6.36 -7.15
N ASN A 189 14.31 5.60 -7.97
CA ASN A 189 12.87 5.82 -8.17
C ASN A 189 12.06 5.69 -6.87
N LEU A 190 12.33 4.69 -6.02
CA LEU A 190 11.62 4.55 -4.75
C LEU A 190 11.96 5.65 -3.73
N PRO A 191 13.24 5.86 -3.35
CA PRO A 191 13.62 6.94 -2.45
C PRO A 191 13.16 8.33 -2.88
N ASP A 192 13.24 8.65 -4.18
CA ASP A 192 12.82 9.96 -4.69
C ASP A 192 11.29 10.12 -4.63
N THR A 193 10.54 9.05 -4.88
CA THR A 193 9.07 9.04 -4.69
C THR A 193 8.71 9.24 -3.23
N VAL A 194 9.41 8.58 -2.31
CA VAL A 194 9.22 8.73 -0.87
C VAL A 194 9.59 10.15 -0.40
N ALA A 195 10.69 10.72 -0.92
CA ALA A 195 11.08 12.09 -0.63
C ALA A 195 10.04 13.10 -1.13
N LEU A 196 9.47 12.87 -2.32
CA LEU A 196 8.37 13.68 -2.85
C LEU A 196 7.13 13.59 -1.96
N MET A 197 6.77 12.38 -1.51
CA MET A 197 5.67 12.15 -0.57
C MET A 197 5.91 12.94 0.73
N ARG A 198 7.10 12.85 1.34
CA ARG A 198 7.44 13.60 2.56
C ARG A 198 7.40 15.11 2.39
N LYS A 199 7.90 15.64 1.27
CA LYS A 199 7.79 17.08 0.98
C LYS A 199 6.33 17.52 0.94
N LYS A 200 5.46 16.74 0.27
CA LYS A 200 4.03 17.04 0.15
C LYS A 200 3.27 16.88 1.47
N THR A 201 3.58 15.88 2.30
CA THR A 201 2.98 15.79 3.65
C THR A 201 3.47 16.91 4.55
N THR A 202 4.74 17.32 4.44
CA THR A 202 5.28 18.48 5.17
C THR A 202 4.52 19.77 4.85
N MET A 203 4.07 19.95 3.60
CA MET A 203 3.22 21.08 3.23
C MET A 203 1.84 21.06 3.92
N LEU A 204 1.34 19.90 4.34
CA LEU A 204 0.04 19.77 5.02
C LEU A 204 0.15 19.90 6.53
N VAL A 205 1.16 19.28 7.15
CA VAL A 205 1.23 19.09 8.62
C VAL A 205 2.58 19.43 9.24
N GLY A 206 3.56 19.88 8.45
CA GLY A 206 4.93 20.04 8.93
C GLY A 206 5.71 18.73 8.97
N ARG A 207 6.91 18.75 9.56
CA ARG A 207 7.86 17.63 9.50
C ARG A 207 7.45 16.42 10.35
N ASP A 208 6.67 16.64 11.39
CA ASP A 208 6.37 15.63 12.42
C ASP A 208 5.24 14.65 12.01
N SER A 209 5.33 14.09 10.81
CA SER A 209 4.32 13.18 10.27
C SER A 209 4.86 11.78 9.99
N THR A 210 4.14 10.76 10.47
CA THR A 210 4.48 9.37 10.19
C THR A 210 4.23 9.02 8.72
N LEU A 211 5.17 8.30 8.12
CA LEU A 211 5.08 7.71 6.79
C LEU A 211 5.31 6.22 6.84
N TRP A 212 4.44 5.46 6.20
CA TRP A 212 4.74 4.08 5.82
C TRP A 212 4.80 3.91 4.31
N VAL A 213 5.79 3.18 3.82
CA VAL A 213 5.71 2.60 2.48
C VAL A 213 4.93 1.29 2.61
N GLY A 214 3.65 1.33 2.23
CA GLY A 214 2.68 0.27 2.47
C GLY A 214 2.97 -0.99 1.66
N GLU A 215 3.55 -0.82 0.48
CA GLU A 215 3.99 -1.91 -0.37
C GLU A 215 5.14 -1.46 -1.27
N THR A 216 6.06 -2.38 -1.53
CA THR A 216 7.04 -2.27 -2.59
C THR A 216 7.56 -3.65 -2.97
N GLY A 217 7.84 -3.89 -4.24
CA GLY A 217 8.25 -5.22 -4.68
C GLY A 217 8.77 -5.27 -6.10
N TRP A 218 9.28 -6.44 -6.44
CA TRP A 218 9.75 -6.78 -7.78
C TRP A 218 9.18 -8.14 -8.18
N SER A 219 8.83 -8.32 -9.45
CA SER A 219 8.22 -9.56 -9.94
C SER A 219 9.24 -10.43 -10.66
N SER A 220 9.14 -11.75 -10.46
CA SER A 220 9.80 -12.75 -11.30
C SER A 220 9.04 -14.08 -11.19
N PRO A 221 8.43 -14.61 -12.27
CA PRO A 221 8.48 -14.11 -13.65
C PRO A 221 7.74 -12.78 -13.85
N GLN A 222 7.70 -12.31 -15.10
CA GLN A 222 7.03 -11.07 -15.48
C GLN A 222 5.58 -11.05 -14.98
N ALA A 223 5.23 -10.01 -14.23
CA ALA A 223 3.85 -9.73 -13.87
C ALA A 223 3.02 -9.53 -15.15
N SER A 224 1.87 -10.19 -15.21
CA SER A 224 0.86 -10.05 -16.27
C SER A 224 0.36 -8.61 -16.48
N THR A 225 0.46 -7.78 -15.44
CA THR A 225 0.09 -6.37 -15.42
C THR A 225 1.21 -5.46 -15.91
N LEU A 226 2.42 -5.97 -16.11
CA LEU A 226 3.49 -5.21 -16.75
C LEU A 226 3.13 -4.99 -18.22
N THR A 227 3.07 -3.73 -18.62
CA THR A 227 2.82 -3.32 -20.00
C THR A 227 3.93 -2.38 -20.47
N GLY A 228 3.94 -2.05 -21.77
CA GLY A 228 4.93 -1.12 -22.34
C GLY A 228 6.29 -1.76 -22.64
N ALA A 229 7.32 -0.92 -22.72
CA ALA A 229 8.62 -1.29 -23.27
C ALA A 229 9.37 -2.35 -22.43
N MET A 230 9.16 -2.37 -21.11
CA MET A 230 9.83 -3.32 -20.21
C MET A 230 9.42 -4.77 -20.43
N THR A 231 8.29 -5.02 -21.12
CA THR A 231 7.94 -6.38 -21.56
C THR A 231 8.93 -6.95 -22.57
N GLY A 232 9.70 -6.08 -23.25
CA GLY A 232 10.74 -6.48 -24.19
C GLY A 232 12.10 -6.80 -23.55
N CYS A 233 12.32 -6.48 -22.27
CA CYS A 233 13.60 -6.70 -21.59
C CYS A 233 13.56 -7.97 -20.72
N PRO A 234 14.17 -9.09 -21.13
CA PRO A 234 14.11 -10.35 -20.37
C PRO A 234 14.72 -10.23 -18.98
N ASP A 235 15.75 -9.39 -18.84
CA ASP A 235 16.37 -9.13 -17.56
C ASP A 235 15.42 -8.45 -16.59
N PHE A 236 14.49 -7.60 -17.04
CA PHE A 236 13.63 -6.80 -16.15
C PHE A 236 12.87 -7.65 -15.13
N SER A 237 12.32 -8.79 -15.56
CA SER A 237 11.55 -9.72 -14.72
C SER A 237 12.28 -11.03 -14.42
N SER A 238 13.62 -11.00 -14.44
CA SER A 238 14.43 -12.18 -14.17
C SER A 238 14.57 -12.46 -12.66
N GLN A 239 14.91 -13.71 -12.33
CA GLN A 239 15.26 -14.09 -10.95
C GLN A 239 16.47 -13.32 -10.41
N ASN A 240 17.39 -12.88 -11.28
CA ASN A 240 18.54 -12.07 -10.87
C ASN A 240 18.09 -10.67 -10.43
N SER A 241 17.13 -10.11 -11.15
CA SER A 241 16.53 -8.80 -10.89
C SER A 241 15.75 -8.78 -9.57
N LEU A 242 14.91 -9.79 -9.37
CA LEU A 242 14.24 -10.05 -8.09
C LEU A 242 15.25 -10.07 -6.93
N LYS A 243 16.31 -10.86 -7.06
CA LYS A 243 17.36 -10.98 -6.02
C LYS A 243 18.08 -9.67 -5.77
N ASN A 244 18.43 -8.92 -6.81
CA ASN A 244 19.14 -7.65 -6.66
C ASN A 244 18.27 -6.61 -5.97
N TYR A 245 16.99 -6.52 -6.35
CA TYR A 245 16.03 -5.65 -5.69
C TYR A 245 15.96 -5.92 -4.19
N TYR A 246 15.68 -7.17 -3.80
CA TYR A 246 15.51 -7.53 -2.39
C TYR A 246 16.82 -7.51 -1.59
N LYS A 247 17.95 -7.79 -2.22
CA LYS A 247 19.28 -7.60 -1.59
C LYS A 247 19.54 -6.13 -1.25
N ASN A 248 19.14 -5.21 -2.12
CA ASN A 248 19.32 -3.78 -1.87
C ASN A 248 18.29 -3.26 -0.87
N PHE A 249 17.03 -3.73 -0.96
CA PHE A 249 15.98 -3.46 0.02
C PHE A 249 16.42 -3.83 1.45
N LEU A 250 16.95 -5.04 1.65
CA LEU A 250 17.41 -5.51 2.97
C LEU A 250 18.63 -4.75 3.52
N ARG A 251 19.35 -4.00 2.66
CA ARG A 251 20.49 -3.16 3.05
C ARG A 251 20.11 -1.71 3.29
N TRP A 252 18.90 -1.32 2.91
CA TRP A 252 18.45 0.05 3.01
C TRP A 252 18.22 0.41 4.48
N THR A 253 18.79 1.53 4.90
CA THR A 253 18.67 2.08 6.25
C THR A 253 17.44 2.97 6.42
N LEU A 254 16.57 3.03 5.40
CA LEU A 254 15.44 3.96 5.27
C LEU A 254 15.84 5.42 4.99
N ASP A 255 17.13 5.73 4.95
CA ASP A 255 17.62 7.06 4.57
C ASP A 255 17.37 7.32 3.09
N ILE A 256 16.82 8.50 2.77
CA ILE A 256 16.50 8.92 1.39
C ILE A 256 17.23 10.20 0.97
N SER A 257 17.51 11.11 1.90
CA SER A 257 18.27 12.34 1.66
C SER A 257 18.66 13.02 2.98
N ASP A 258 19.63 13.95 2.94
CA ASP A 258 20.01 14.75 4.11
C ASP A 258 18.95 15.79 4.53
N ASP A 259 18.07 16.17 3.59
CA ASP A 259 17.12 17.28 3.79
C ASP A 259 15.71 16.83 4.20
N VAL A 260 15.40 15.55 4.04
CA VAL A 260 14.06 14.97 4.22
C VAL A 260 14.18 13.60 4.87
N ASP A 261 13.40 13.41 5.92
CA ASP A 261 13.36 12.17 6.69
C ASP A 261 12.86 10.99 5.84
N GLY A 262 13.35 9.78 6.13
CA GLY A 262 12.92 8.54 5.50
C GLY A 262 11.47 8.15 5.83
N PRO A 263 10.98 7.01 5.32
CA PRO A 263 9.78 6.40 5.87
C PRO A 263 10.06 5.80 7.26
N ASP A 264 9.08 5.82 8.15
CA ASP A 264 9.18 5.21 9.48
C ASP A 264 9.11 3.68 9.39
N HIS A 265 8.37 3.16 8.42
CA HIS A 265 8.24 1.73 8.16
C HIS A 265 8.07 1.46 6.67
N VAL A 266 8.50 0.26 6.25
CA VAL A 266 8.38 -0.22 4.88
C VAL A 266 7.96 -1.68 4.89
N PHE A 267 6.98 -2.00 4.06
CA PHE A 267 6.51 -3.37 3.84
C PHE A 267 6.90 -3.80 2.43
N TYR A 268 7.50 -4.97 2.31
CA TYR A 268 7.69 -5.56 1.00
C TYR A 268 6.44 -6.32 0.56
N PHE A 269 6.21 -6.37 -0.74
CA PHE A 269 5.15 -7.13 -1.39
C PHE A 269 5.79 -8.19 -2.29
N THR A 270 5.67 -9.49 -1.99
CA THR A 270 4.90 -10.10 -0.89
C THR A 270 5.55 -11.41 -0.42
N ALA A 271 5.03 -12.02 0.66
CA ALA A 271 5.57 -13.26 1.20
C ALA A 271 5.45 -14.43 0.22
N ARG A 272 4.31 -14.56 -0.48
CA ARG A 272 3.99 -15.65 -1.41
C ARG A 272 3.44 -15.11 -2.71
N ASP A 273 3.66 -15.84 -3.79
CA ASP A 273 2.93 -15.58 -5.04
C ASP A 273 1.44 -15.68 -4.78
N SER A 274 0.64 -14.92 -5.53
CA SER A 274 -0.82 -14.94 -5.42
C SER A 274 -1.49 -15.12 -6.76
N GLY A 275 -2.60 -15.85 -6.77
CA GLY A 275 -3.53 -15.89 -7.89
C GLY A 275 -4.63 -14.87 -7.66
N ASN A 276 -4.64 -13.76 -8.39
CA ASN A 276 -5.66 -12.73 -8.30
C ASN A 276 -6.58 -12.79 -9.52
N PHE A 277 -7.79 -13.33 -9.37
CA PHE A 277 -8.77 -13.49 -10.47
C PHE A 277 -8.25 -14.28 -11.69
N GLY A 278 -7.46 -15.34 -11.46
CA GLY A 278 -6.87 -16.16 -12.53
C GLY A 278 -5.63 -15.54 -13.17
N VAL A 279 -5.15 -14.42 -12.62
CA VAL A 279 -3.93 -13.75 -13.02
C VAL A 279 -2.84 -14.05 -11.99
N GLY A 280 -1.72 -14.60 -12.43
CA GLY A 280 -0.55 -14.83 -11.56
C GLY A 280 0.12 -13.51 -11.20
N GLU A 281 0.20 -13.22 -9.90
CA GLU A 281 1.02 -12.17 -9.31
C GLU A 281 2.29 -12.82 -8.77
N HIS A 282 3.40 -12.64 -9.48
CA HIS A 282 4.67 -13.33 -9.23
C HIS A 282 5.66 -12.48 -8.41
N PHE A 283 5.13 -11.79 -7.39
CA PHE A 283 5.89 -10.91 -6.50
C PHE A 283 6.36 -11.61 -5.22
N GLY A 284 6.00 -12.88 -5.04
CA GLY A 284 6.29 -13.66 -3.85
C GLY A 284 7.78 -13.95 -3.67
N LEU A 285 8.24 -13.84 -2.42
CA LEU A 285 9.54 -14.41 -2.02
C LEU A 285 9.50 -15.93 -1.87
N ILE A 286 8.30 -16.49 -1.71
CA ILE A 286 8.02 -17.92 -1.64
C ILE A 286 7.10 -18.26 -2.82
N ALA A 287 7.56 -19.14 -3.71
CA ALA A 287 6.76 -19.58 -4.84
C ALA A 287 5.56 -20.44 -4.37
N ASP A 288 4.41 -20.21 -4.97
CA ASP A 288 3.28 -21.12 -4.92
C ASP A 288 3.34 -21.98 -6.20
N TRP A 289 3.48 -23.30 -6.01
CA TRP A 289 3.65 -24.30 -7.07
C TRP A 289 2.32 -24.91 -7.48
#